data_AF-A0A553M0W5-F1
#
_entry.id   AF-A0A553M0W5-F1
#
_cell.length_a   1.000
_cell.length_b   1.000
_cell.length_c   1.000
_cell.angle_alpha   90.00
_cell.angle_beta   90.00
_cell.angle_gamma   90.00
#
_symmetry.space_group_name_H-M   'P 1'
#
loop_
_entity.id
_entity.type
_entity.pdbx_description
1 polymer ?
#
loop_
_entity_poly.entity_id
_entity_poly.type
_entity_poly.pdbx_seq_one_letter_code
_entity_poly.pdbx_strand_id
1 'polypeptide(L)'
;MKMMYAATPEQEHYMQYLLNYFYTDVFPYYFDDEQIRQFEEWGILSLDHEHVAYNGTMKEAFQIISALQSLITVIEHIGEHGDLEQYEWLFVRNQKILARHGIAFPFHAKQFTCRRLWPCSVYAPPASQWVI
;
A
#
# COMPACT_ATOMS: atom_id res chain seq x y z
N MET A 1 -4.32 -32.46 -11.88
CA MET A 1 -4.61 -31.02 -12.10
C MET A 1 -5.16 -30.44 -10.80
N LYS A 2 -4.54 -29.38 -10.28
CA LYS A 2 -5.11 -28.63 -9.15
C LYS A 2 -5.96 -27.52 -9.73
N MET A 3 -7.28 -27.56 -9.55
CA MET A 3 -8.14 -26.45 -9.99
C MET A 3 -7.78 -25.20 -9.18
N MET A 4 -7.51 -24.10 -9.87
CA MET A 4 -7.26 -22.80 -9.27
C MET A 4 -8.38 -21.86 -9.72
N TYR A 5 -8.95 -21.11 -8.77
CA TYR A 5 -9.97 -20.11 -9.06
C TYR A 5 -9.28 -18.79 -9.40
N ALA A 6 -9.73 -18.14 -10.47
CA ALA A 6 -9.35 -16.76 -10.77
C ALA A 6 -9.79 -15.82 -9.63
N ALA A 7 -9.10 -14.69 -9.47
CA ALA A 7 -9.56 -13.65 -8.57
C ALA A 7 -10.94 -13.14 -8.97
N THR A 8 -11.72 -12.71 -7.99
CA THR A 8 -13.03 -12.11 -8.27
C THR A 8 -12.87 -10.62 -8.55
N PRO A 9 -13.79 -10.00 -9.33
CA PRO A 9 -13.77 -8.56 -9.57
C PRO A 9 -13.75 -7.74 -8.28
N GLU A 10 -14.42 -8.21 -7.22
CA GLU A 10 -14.43 -7.55 -5.91
C GLU A 10 -13.05 -7.58 -5.24
N GLN A 11 -12.30 -8.68 -5.37
CA GLN A 11 -10.95 -8.77 -4.84
C GLN A 11 -10.00 -7.84 -5.59
N GLU A 12 -10.10 -7.80 -6.92
CA GLU A 12 -9.31 -6.88 -7.75
C GLU A 12 -9.61 -5.41 -7.40
N HIS A 13 -10.90 -5.07 -7.27
CA HIS A 13 -11.32 -3.72 -6.91
C HIS A 13 -10.85 -3.33 -5.50
N TYR A 14 -10.94 -4.25 -4.54
CA TYR A 14 -10.46 -3.98 -3.19
C TYR A 14 -8.93 -3.84 -3.12
N MET A 15 -8.20 -4.62 -3.92
CA MET A 15 -6.75 -4.47 -4.03
C MET A 15 -6.38 -3.10 -4.61
N GLN A 16 -7.04 -2.69 -5.70
CA GLN A 16 -6.84 -1.36 -6.29
C GLN A 16 -7.18 -0.24 -5.29
N TYR A 17 -8.26 -0.39 -4.52
CA TYR A 17 -8.61 0.54 -3.45
C TYR A 17 -7.47 0.68 -2.42
N LEU A 18 -6.88 -0.43 -1.96
CA LEU A 18 -5.78 -0.39 -0.99
C LEU A 18 -4.52 0.25 -1.57
N LEU A 19 -4.19 -0.02 -2.84
CA LEU A 19 -3.05 0.63 -3.50
C LEU A 19 -3.27 2.14 -3.61
N ASN A 20 -4.46 2.57 -4.01
CA ASN A 20 -4.81 3.99 -4.04
C ASN A 20 -4.76 4.61 -2.64
N TYR A 21 -5.23 3.90 -1.61
CA TYR A 21 -5.17 4.36 -0.22
C TYR A 21 -3.74 4.65 0.25
N PHE A 22 -2.74 3.89 -0.22
CA PHE A 22 -1.34 4.24 0.06
C PHE A 22 -0.98 5.62 -0.49
N TYR A 23 -1.40 5.95 -1.70
CA TYR A 23 -1.10 7.23 -2.33
C TYR A 23 -1.90 8.40 -1.74
N THR A 24 -3.15 8.18 -1.32
CA THR A 24 -4.03 9.25 -0.86
C THR A 24 -4.01 9.48 0.65
N ASP A 25 -3.81 8.43 1.45
CA ASP A 25 -4.04 8.46 2.90
C ASP A 25 -2.83 8.02 3.72
N VAL A 26 -1.83 7.36 3.10
CA VAL A 26 -0.60 6.96 3.79
C VAL A 26 0.57 7.88 3.41
N PHE A 27 1.03 7.84 2.16
CA PHE A 27 2.23 8.53 1.71
C PHE A 27 2.26 10.04 1.94
N PRO A 28 1.15 10.80 1.78
CA PRO A 28 1.14 12.24 2.03
C PRO A 28 1.64 12.61 3.43
N TYR A 29 1.42 11.75 4.41
CA TYR A 29 1.83 11.96 5.80
C TYR A 29 3.33 11.76 6.05
N TYR A 30 4.08 11.20 5.10
CA TYR A 30 5.49 10.82 5.29
C TYR A 30 6.42 11.35 4.21
N PHE A 31 5.91 11.58 3.01
CA PHE A 31 6.69 11.97 1.83
C PHE A 31 6.15 13.28 1.22
N ASP A 32 7.01 14.00 0.52
CA ASP A 32 6.61 15.20 -0.23
C ASP A 32 6.04 14.83 -1.61
N ASP A 33 5.22 15.70 -2.19
CA ASP A 33 4.53 15.46 -3.47
C ASP A 33 5.48 15.08 -4.62
N GLU A 34 6.69 15.66 -4.65
CA GLU A 34 7.69 15.31 -5.66
C GLU A 34 8.15 13.85 -5.52
N GLN A 35 8.29 13.35 -4.29
CA GLN A 35 8.66 11.96 -4.03
C GLN A 35 7.51 11.02 -4.38
N ILE A 36 6.28 11.38 -4.00
CA ILE A 36 5.10 10.57 -4.31
C ILE A 36 4.91 10.43 -5.82
N ARG A 37 5.13 11.52 -6.57
CA ARG A 37 5.12 11.50 -8.04
C ARG A 37 6.20 10.59 -8.63
N GLN A 38 7.41 10.58 -8.06
CA GLN A 38 8.46 9.65 -8.47
C GLN A 38 8.07 8.19 -8.20
N PHE A 39 7.32 7.91 -7.13
CA PHE A 39 6.84 6.56 -6.84
C PHE A 39 5.87 6.06 -7.90
N GLU A 40 4.97 6.93 -8.38
CA GLU A 40 4.07 6.64 -9.50
C GLU A 40 4.87 6.37 -10.78
N GLU A 41 5.84 7.23 -11.11
CA GLU A 41 6.70 7.09 -12.29
C GLU A 41 7.52 5.78 -12.27
N TRP A 42 7.91 5.31 -11.07
CA TRP A 42 8.63 4.05 -10.89
C TRP A 42 7.71 2.83 -10.78
N GLY A 43 6.38 3.02 -10.79
CA GLY A 43 5.42 1.93 -10.64
C GLY A 43 5.46 1.28 -9.25
N ILE A 44 5.84 2.03 -8.20
CA ILE A 44 5.74 1.54 -6.82
C ILE A 44 4.26 1.28 -6.50
N LEU A 45 3.96 0.14 -5.87
CA LEU A 45 2.58 -0.27 -5.59
C LEU A 45 1.67 -0.26 -6.83
N SER A 46 2.22 -0.52 -8.02
CA SER A 46 1.43 -0.73 -9.23
C SER A 46 1.19 -2.21 -9.49
N LEU A 47 -0.01 -2.53 -9.98
CA LEU A 47 -0.36 -3.83 -10.55
C LEU A 47 -0.24 -3.84 -12.08
N ASP A 48 -0.16 -2.66 -12.69
CA ASP A 48 -0.12 -2.47 -14.14
C ASP A 48 1.30 -2.61 -14.64
N HIS A 49 1.76 -3.85 -14.77
CA HIS A 49 2.83 -4.14 -15.72
C HIS A 49 2.17 -4.27 -17.10
N GLU A 50 2.33 -3.24 -17.94
CA GLU A 50 1.95 -3.26 -19.37
C GLU A 50 0.43 -3.35 -19.67
N HIS A 51 -0.42 -2.60 -18.95
CA HIS A 51 -1.85 -2.42 -19.27
C HIS A 51 -2.71 -3.70 -19.26
N VAL A 52 -2.23 -4.79 -18.64
CA VAL A 52 -3.01 -6.01 -18.43
C VAL A 52 -3.51 -6.01 -16.99
N ALA A 53 -4.84 -5.95 -16.82
CA ALA A 53 -5.48 -6.08 -15.51
C ALA A 53 -4.96 -7.33 -14.77
N TYR A 54 -4.82 -7.24 -13.45
CA TYR A 54 -4.37 -8.34 -12.59
C TYR A 54 -5.11 -9.64 -12.96
N ASN A 55 -4.37 -10.66 -13.39
CA ASN A 55 -4.92 -11.93 -13.89
C ASN A 55 -4.58 -13.12 -12.98
N GLY A 56 -4.29 -12.83 -11.71
CA GLY A 56 -3.87 -13.84 -10.73
C GLY A 56 -5.04 -14.65 -10.16
N THR A 57 -4.68 -15.60 -9.32
CA THR A 57 -5.64 -16.47 -8.62
C THR A 57 -6.28 -15.75 -7.43
N MET A 58 -7.45 -16.23 -7.00
CA MET A 58 -8.13 -15.79 -5.78
C MET A 58 -7.24 -15.87 -4.54
N LYS A 59 -6.37 -16.88 -4.47
CA LYS A 59 -5.44 -17.08 -3.36
C LYS A 59 -4.36 -16.00 -3.36
N GLU A 60 -3.79 -15.71 -4.51
CA GLU A 60 -2.75 -14.66 -4.66
C GLU A 60 -3.35 -13.30 -4.33
N ALA A 61 -4.57 -13.01 -4.81
CA ALA A 61 -5.27 -11.77 -4.52
C ALA A 61 -5.47 -11.58 -3.02
N PHE A 62 -5.94 -12.62 -2.32
CA PHE A 62 -6.10 -12.58 -0.87
C PHE A 62 -4.77 -12.35 -0.14
N GLN A 63 -3.67 -12.95 -0.61
CA GLN A 63 -2.34 -12.74 -0.02
C GLN A 63 -1.84 -11.31 -0.20
N ILE A 64 -2.04 -10.72 -1.38
CA ILE A 64 -1.69 -9.32 -1.65
C ILE A 64 -2.51 -8.40 -0.76
N ILE A 65 -3.84 -8.56 -0.76
CA ILE A 65 -4.77 -7.76 0.07
C ILE A 65 -4.35 -7.82 1.55
N SER A 66 -4.13 -9.02 2.07
CA SER A 66 -3.72 -9.22 3.47
C SER A 66 -2.39 -8.53 3.78
N ALA A 67 -1.43 -8.56 2.83
CA ALA A 67 -0.14 -7.91 2.99
C ALA A 67 -0.26 -6.38 2.97
N LEU A 68 -1.05 -5.82 2.05
CA LEU A 68 -1.32 -4.39 1.96
C LEU A 68 -2.00 -3.87 3.24
N GLN A 69 -3.09 -4.52 3.68
CA GLN A 69 -3.78 -4.15 4.93
C GLN A 69 -2.84 -4.22 6.13
N SER A 70 -2.05 -5.30 6.24
CA SER A 70 -1.11 -5.45 7.35
C SER A 70 -0.05 -4.35 7.35
N LEU A 71 0.44 -3.94 6.17
CA LEU A 71 1.38 -2.82 6.05
C LEU A 71 0.74 -1.51 6.49
N ILE A 72 -0.50 -1.23 6.06
CA ILE A 72 -1.24 -0.04 6.49
C ILE A 72 -1.34 0.00 8.02
N THR A 73 -1.84 -1.08 8.64
CA THR A 73 -1.99 -1.16 10.10
C THR A 73 -0.66 -0.99 10.83
N VAL A 74 0.42 -1.59 10.34
CA VAL A 74 1.75 -1.44 10.94
C VAL A 74 2.26 -0.01 10.79
N ILE A 75 2.10 0.62 9.62
CA ILE A 75 2.52 2.00 9.37
C ILE A 75 1.76 2.98 10.27
N GLU A 76 0.44 2.82 10.40
CA GLU A 76 -0.39 3.63 11.28
C GLU A 76 0.07 3.48 12.73
N HIS A 77 0.28 2.25 13.19
CA HIS A 77 0.74 2.00 14.56
C HIS A 77 2.10 2.63 14.83
N ILE A 78 3.07 2.46 13.91
CA ILE A 78 4.41 3.06 13.99
C ILE A 78 4.30 4.60 14.00
N GLY A 79 3.44 5.17 13.14
CA GLY A 79 3.26 6.61 13.02
C GLY A 79 2.62 7.26 14.24
N GLU A 80 1.76 6.53 14.96
CA GLU A 80 1.07 7.03 16.17
C GLU A 80 1.87 6.81 17.46
N HIS A 81 2.52 5.66 17.61
CA HIS A 81 3.13 5.24 18.87
C HIS A 81 4.66 5.26 18.83
N GLY A 82 5.28 5.30 17.65
CA GLY A 82 6.74 5.24 17.48
C GLY A 82 7.36 3.87 17.76
N ASP A 83 6.55 2.83 18.04
CA ASP A 83 7.05 1.48 18.35
C ASP A 83 7.36 0.71 17.06
N LEU A 84 8.62 0.82 16.63
CA LEU A 84 9.14 0.17 15.43
C LEU A 84 9.57 -1.28 15.67
N GLU A 85 10.25 -1.54 16.80
CA GLU A 85 11.00 -2.80 17.00
C GLU A 85 10.09 -4.02 17.04
N GLN A 86 8.90 -3.90 17.62
CA GLN A 86 7.96 -5.01 17.74
C GLN A 86 7.30 -5.39 16.41
N TYR A 87 7.25 -4.45 15.44
CA TYR A 87 6.47 -4.59 14.21
C TYR A 87 7.31 -4.58 12.93
N GLU A 88 8.62 -4.30 13.02
CA GLU A 88 9.53 -4.30 11.87
C GLU A 88 9.52 -5.66 11.14
N TRP A 89 9.46 -6.77 11.87
CA TRP A 89 9.41 -8.10 11.26
C TRP A 89 8.13 -8.33 10.45
N LEU A 90 6.98 -7.77 10.87
CA LEU A 90 5.72 -7.84 10.12
C LEU A 90 5.82 -7.01 8.85
N PHE A 91 6.40 -5.81 8.94
CA PHE A 91 6.64 -4.95 7.79
C PHE A 91 7.47 -5.67 6.72
N VAL A 92 8.63 -6.21 7.11
CA VAL A 92 9.54 -6.94 6.22
C VAL A 92 8.88 -8.22 5.67
N ARG A 93 8.08 -8.92 6.46
CA ARG A 93 7.35 -10.11 6.01
C ARG A 93 6.36 -9.75 4.89
N ASN A 94 5.57 -8.68 5.07
CA ASN A 94 4.56 -8.28 4.10
C ASN A 94 5.19 -7.71 2.82
N GLN A 95 6.31 -6.99 2.94
CA GLN A 95 7.14 -6.62 1.78
C GLN A 95 7.55 -7.81 0.93
N LYS A 96 8.03 -8.89 1.57
CA LYS A 96 8.40 -10.12 0.85
C LYS A 96 7.20 -10.79 0.18
N ILE A 97 6.00 -10.67 0.75
CA ILE A 97 4.78 -11.18 0.12
C ILE A 97 4.46 -10.37 -1.14
N LEU A 98 4.47 -9.05 -1.07
CA LEU A 98 4.24 -8.17 -2.22
C LEU A 98 5.28 -8.40 -3.33
N ALA A 99 6.56 -8.48 -2.98
CA ALA A 99 7.64 -8.70 -3.93
C ALA A 99 7.52 -10.05 -4.68
N ARG A 100 7.01 -11.10 -4.02
CA ARG A 100 6.75 -12.40 -4.67
C ARG A 100 5.67 -12.33 -5.75
N HIS A 101 4.78 -11.35 -5.64
CA HIS A 101 3.70 -11.09 -6.59
C HIS A 101 4.04 -9.94 -7.56
N GLY A 102 5.30 -9.52 -7.63
CA GLY A 102 5.76 -8.48 -8.56
C GLY A 102 5.38 -7.04 -8.15
N ILE A 103 4.90 -6.84 -6.92
CA ILE A 103 4.53 -5.52 -6.40
C ILE A 103 5.71 -4.94 -5.63
N ALA A 104 6.24 -3.82 -6.12
CA ALA A 104 7.34 -3.13 -5.48
C ALA A 104 6.83 -2.31 -4.28
N PHE A 105 7.43 -2.53 -3.10
CA PHE A 105 7.25 -1.68 -1.92
C PHE A 105 8.62 -1.44 -1.25
N PRO A 106 9.50 -0.63 -1.86
CA PRO A 106 10.92 -0.53 -1.51
C PRO A 106 11.18 0.45 -0.36
N PHE A 107 10.36 0.42 0.69
CA PHE A 107 10.46 1.35 1.83
C PHE A 107 11.10 0.70 3.05
N HIS A 108 11.67 1.50 3.93
CA HIS A 108 12.05 1.07 5.28
C HIS A 108 10.99 1.51 6.28
N ALA A 109 10.66 0.65 7.24
CA ALA A 109 9.70 0.96 8.30
C ALA A 109 10.05 2.25 9.08
N LYS A 110 11.36 2.56 9.20
CA LYS A 110 11.87 3.83 9.77
C LYS A 110 11.39 5.09 9.06
N GLN A 111 11.03 5.02 7.78
CA GLN A 111 10.51 6.18 7.05
C GLN A 111 9.11 6.57 7.54
N PHE A 112 8.41 5.66 8.24
CA PHE A 112 7.06 5.86 8.74
C PHE A 112 6.99 6.24 10.22
N THR A 113 8.12 6.49 10.89
CA THR A 113 8.14 6.86 12.32
C THR A 113 7.82 8.34 12.57
N CYS A 114 7.96 9.19 11.55
CA CYS A 114 7.75 10.63 11.67
C CYS A 114 6.52 11.05 10.86
N ARG A 115 5.33 10.74 11.37
CA ARG A 115 4.06 11.14 10.75
C ARG A 115 3.88 12.66 10.84
N ARG A 116 3.64 13.31 9.71
CA ARG A 116 3.33 14.75 9.63
C ARG A 116 1.91 14.98 10.14
N LEU A 117 1.68 16.02 10.94
CA LEU A 117 0.34 16.34 11.46
C LEU A 117 -0.62 16.88 10.38
N TRP A 118 -0.08 17.63 9.41
CA TRP A 118 -0.84 18.31 8.36
C TRP A 118 -0.11 18.15 7.02
N PRO A 119 -0.37 17.08 6.26
CA PRO A 119 0.20 16.93 4.95
C PRO A 119 -0.52 17.90 3.99
N CYS A 120 0.10 19.04 3.68
CA CYS A 120 -0.30 19.84 2.54
C CYS A 120 0.20 19.14 1.28
N SER A 121 -0.60 18.23 0.73
CA SER A 121 -0.25 17.40 -0.42
C SER A 121 -1.37 17.41 -1.45
N VAL A 122 -1.02 17.45 -2.74
CA VAL A 122 -2.00 17.30 -3.82
C VAL A 122 -2.64 15.91 -3.89
N TYR A 123 -2.02 14.92 -3.24
CA TYR A 123 -2.49 13.55 -3.17
C TYR A 123 -3.47 13.32 -2.02
N ALA A 124 -3.42 14.16 -0.97
CA ALA A 124 -4.33 14.05 0.15
C ALA A 124 -5.76 14.44 -0.27
N PRO A 125 -6.80 13.69 0.14
CA PRO A 125 -8.17 14.03 -0.20
C PRO A 125 -8.55 15.40 0.40
N PRO A 126 -9.43 16.17 -0.28
CA PRO A 126 -9.82 17.49 0.18
C PRO A 126 -10.51 17.40 1.55
N ALA A 127 -10.05 18.20 2.52
CA ALA A 127 -10.60 18.21 3.89
C ALA A 127 -12.11 18.51 3.97
N SER A 128 -12.70 19.08 2.91
CA SER A 128 -14.14 19.33 2.81
C SER A 128 -15.01 18.08 2.72
N GLN A 129 -14.43 16.90 2.49
CA GLN A 129 -15.18 15.64 2.43
C GLN A 129 -15.66 15.14 3.80
N TRP A 130 -15.19 15.75 4.90
CA TRP A 130 -15.63 15.48 6.28
C TRP A 130 -16.78 16.38 6.75
N VAL A 131 -17.24 17.30 5.90
CA VAL A 131 -18.40 18.16 6.18
C VAL A 131 -19.63 17.57 5.48
N ILE A 132 -20.24 16.56 6.09
CA ILE A 132 -21.60 16.07 5.74
C ILE A 132 -22.42 16.02 7.01
#